data_AF-A0AAN3MQW7-F1
#
_entry.id   AF-A0AAN3MQW7-F1
#
_cell.length_a   1.000
_cell.length_b   1.000
_cell.length_c   1.000
_cell.angle_alpha   90.00
_cell.angle_beta   90.00
_cell.angle_gamma   90.00
#
_symmetry.space_group_name_H-M   'P 1'
#
loop_
_entity.id
_entity.type
_entity.pdbx_description
1 polymer ?
#
loop_
_entity_poly.entity_id
_entity_poly.type
_entity_poly.pdbx_seq_one_letter_code
_entity_poly.pdbx_strand_id
1 'polypeptide(L)'
;MTIADDLSRLAQIINGASSRVEGYYTVISLEESIVIVNSSEIIRLLQSIGYKKATTCIENNEIWLDRQASSWDDAIIYENVESFWSRVNTQNALPKNYIIGTPLILPTSKNESIEKIHIFFMWKDILSLIADHHNSDCSVLFFTNEDKSYTVELTHFLQYSEINRLSNSSLKYEIIKELLDTIKINDLHKSERKLVIRSAINEVFKANGTFNFFDLLNSTELVRKKYDELYEIYTKRFSVNKILNELDEKNLEFTSKINEFISSNQTKALTIPGALIAAGGLVKANETTEAILIIAGLWMIKKVNYISIEIFNETFDNLRSRVESAFDKYLKFEENKEIKDNADSIKSSITGLIDKAKKRMRTVKYLASAMFYGGLIYVGYKQFPVFFEKSAVNLFYFLCHTIS
;
A
#
# COMPACT_ATOMS: atom_id res chain seq x y z
N MET A 1 33.13 -5.87 -31.04
CA MET A 1 32.24 -7.04 -31.23
C MET A 1 32.39 -7.88 -29.98
N THR A 2 31.30 -8.21 -29.30
CA THR A 2 31.37 -8.99 -28.04
C THR A 2 31.34 -10.48 -28.35
N ILE A 3 31.87 -11.33 -27.47
CA ILE A 3 31.79 -12.81 -27.58
C ILE A 3 30.34 -13.27 -27.80
N ALA A 4 29.37 -12.58 -27.20
CA ALA A 4 27.94 -12.87 -27.35
C ALA A 4 27.43 -12.57 -28.78
N ASP A 5 27.89 -11.50 -29.41
CA ASP A 5 27.55 -11.16 -30.80
C ASP A 5 28.11 -12.22 -31.76
N ASP A 6 29.36 -12.64 -31.52
CA ASP A 6 30.02 -13.66 -32.33
C ASP A 6 29.38 -15.05 -32.16
N LEU A 7 28.99 -15.43 -30.94
CA LEU A 7 28.20 -16.65 -30.71
C LEU A 7 26.83 -16.60 -31.38
N SER A 8 26.17 -15.44 -31.34
CA SER A 8 24.87 -15.25 -32.01
C SER A 8 25.02 -15.37 -33.52
N ARG A 9 26.09 -14.82 -34.09
CA ARG A 9 26.40 -14.95 -35.51
C ARG A 9 26.75 -16.38 -35.89
N LEU A 10 27.54 -17.06 -35.07
CA LEU A 10 27.86 -18.47 -35.24
C LEU A 10 26.59 -19.33 -35.22
N ALA A 11 25.68 -19.09 -34.27
CA ALA A 11 24.41 -19.78 -34.16
C ALA A 11 23.52 -19.60 -35.40
N GLN A 12 23.56 -18.42 -36.05
CA GLN A 12 22.85 -18.19 -37.32
C GLN A 12 23.41 -19.05 -38.46
N ILE A 13 24.74 -19.17 -38.54
CA ILE A 13 25.43 -19.92 -39.61
C ILE A 13 25.17 -21.43 -39.46
N ILE A 14 25.22 -21.95 -38.23
CA ILE A 14 25.07 -23.38 -37.94
C ILE A 14 23.62 -23.77 -37.59
N ASN A 15 22.66 -22.90 -37.87
CA ASN A 15 21.26 -23.17 -37.60
C ASN A 15 20.77 -24.36 -38.43
N GLY A 16 20.14 -25.34 -37.80
CA GLY A 16 19.69 -26.57 -38.47
C GLY A 16 20.79 -27.63 -38.69
N ALA A 17 22.03 -27.36 -38.26
CA ALA A 17 23.10 -28.35 -38.28
C ALA A 17 22.79 -29.51 -37.33
N SER A 18 23.20 -30.73 -37.73
CA SER A 18 23.19 -31.87 -36.82
C SER A 18 24.52 -31.94 -36.07
N SER A 19 24.49 -32.53 -34.88
CA SER A 19 25.68 -32.66 -34.07
C SER A 19 25.74 -34.02 -33.38
N ARG A 20 26.97 -34.46 -33.15
CA ARG A 20 27.28 -35.69 -32.43
C ARG A 20 28.54 -35.52 -31.61
N VAL A 21 28.75 -36.44 -30.69
CA VAL A 21 29.94 -36.48 -29.83
C VAL A 21 30.79 -37.67 -30.25
N GLU A 22 32.04 -37.40 -30.61
CA GLU A 22 33.03 -38.41 -30.96
C GLU A 22 34.27 -38.24 -30.06
N GLY A 23 34.37 -39.08 -29.02
CA GLY A 23 35.46 -39.01 -28.05
C GLY A 23 35.51 -37.64 -27.36
N TYR A 24 36.59 -36.89 -27.59
CA TYR A 24 36.76 -35.54 -27.02
C TYR A 24 36.17 -34.43 -27.89
N TYR A 25 35.66 -34.75 -29.08
CA TYR A 25 35.16 -33.77 -30.03
C TYR A 25 33.63 -33.67 -30.02
N THR A 26 33.14 -32.44 -30.13
CA THR A 26 31.81 -32.16 -30.66
C THR A 26 31.95 -31.97 -32.16
N VAL A 27 31.28 -32.82 -32.93
CA VAL A 27 31.28 -32.75 -34.39
C VAL A 27 29.95 -32.16 -34.85
N ILE A 28 30.02 -31.05 -35.60
CA ILE A 28 28.85 -30.36 -36.16
C ILE A 28 28.87 -30.59 -37.67
N SER A 29 27.88 -31.31 -38.18
CA SER A 29 27.74 -31.59 -39.61
C SER A 29 26.90 -30.49 -40.27
N LEU A 30 27.46 -29.87 -41.32
CA LEU A 30 26.83 -28.78 -42.06
C LEU A 30 26.60 -29.18 -43.52
N GLU A 31 25.66 -28.51 -44.18
CA GLU A 31 25.53 -28.62 -45.63
C GLU A 31 26.77 -28.04 -46.33
N GLU A 32 27.25 -28.73 -47.36
CA GLU A 32 28.45 -28.37 -48.13
C GLU A 32 28.42 -26.91 -48.65
N SER A 33 27.24 -26.46 -49.09
CA SER A 33 27.00 -25.09 -49.56
C SER A 33 27.28 -24.03 -48.49
N ILE A 34 26.96 -24.33 -47.22
CA ILE A 34 27.14 -23.42 -46.09
C ILE A 34 28.62 -23.33 -45.72
N VAL A 35 29.34 -24.46 -45.74
CA VAL A 35 30.76 -24.53 -45.37
C VAL A 35 31.63 -23.81 -46.41
N ILE A 36 31.36 -24.01 -47.69
CA ILE A 36 32.11 -23.34 -48.78
C ILE A 36 32.00 -21.81 -48.66
N VAL A 37 30.80 -21.30 -48.37
CA VAL A 37 30.54 -19.86 -48.30
C VAL A 37 31.06 -19.24 -46.99
N ASN A 38 30.91 -19.93 -45.85
CA ASN A 38 31.12 -19.33 -44.53
C ASN A 38 32.40 -19.80 -43.80
N SER A 39 33.21 -20.70 -44.39
CA SER A 39 34.41 -21.27 -43.74
C SER A 39 35.32 -20.22 -43.08
N SER A 40 35.67 -19.16 -43.80
CA SER A 40 36.53 -18.08 -43.29
C SER A 40 35.87 -17.29 -42.15
N GLU A 41 34.54 -17.10 -42.21
CA GLU A 41 33.78 -16.43 -41.15
C GLU A 41 33.68 -17.32 -39.90
N ILE A 42 33.40 -18.61 -40.05
CA ILE A 42 33.35 -19.60 -38.97
C ILE A 42 34.68 -19.64 -38.21
N ILE A 43 35.81 -19.70 -38.93
CA ILE A 43 37.14 -19.72 -38.31
C ILE A 43 37.35 -18.43 -37.49
N ARG A 44 37.04 -17.26 -38.05
CA ARG A 44 37.17 -15.97 -37.36
C ARG A 44 36.31 -15.92 -36.09
N LEU A 45 35.06 -16.40 -36.16
CA LEU A 45 34.14 -16.44 -35.03
C LEU A 45 34.62 -17.41 -33.95
N LEU A 46 35.10 -18.61 -34.33
CA LEU A 46 35.63 -19.59 -33.37
C LEU A 46 36.90 -19.06 -32.67
N GLN A 47 37.77 -18.34 -33.38
CA GLN A 47 38.92 -17.67 -32.75
C GLN A 47 38.49 -16.59 -31.76
N SER A 48 37.50 -15.77 -32.11
CA SER A 48 37.07 -14.66 -31.24
C SER A 48 36.33 -15.13 -29.98
N ILE A 49 35.69 -16.30 -30.01
CA ILE A 49 35.10 -16.94 -28.81
C ILE A 49 36.15 -17.72 -27.98
N GLY A 50 37.42 -17.73 -28.39
CA GLY A 50 38.53 -18.31 -27.63
C GLY A 50 38.90 -19.75 -27.98
N TYR A 51 38.49 -20.27 -29.15
CA TYR A 51 38.92 -21.61 -29.61
C TYR A 51 40.29 -21.55 -30.31
N LYS A 52 41.28 -22.21 -29.72
CA LYS A 52 42.69 -22.13 -30.14
C LYS A 52 42.99 -22.89 -31.44
N LYS A 53 42.21 -23.94 -31.75
CA LYS A 53 42.43 -24.83 -32.92
C LYS A 53 41.51 -24.50 -34.10
N ALA A 54 40.96 -23.29 -34.15
CA ALA A 54 39.96 -22.89 -35.15
C ALA A 54 40.44 -23.01 -36.61
N THR A 55 41.74 -22.84 -36.89
CA THR A 55 42.26 -22.89 -38.28
C THR A 55 42.26 -24.30 -38.89
N THR A 56 42.19 -25.34 -38.07
CA THR A 56 42.26 -26.76 -38.50
C THR A 56 41.02 -27.54 -38.08
N CYS A 57 39.92 -26.87 -37.78
CA CYS A 57 38.74 -27.51 -37.21
C CYS A 57 37.68 -27.90 -38.25
N ILE A 58 37.86 -27.56 -39.52
CA ILE A 58 36.88 -27.84 -40.57
C ILE A 58 37.44 -28.95 -41.46
N GLU A 59 36.79 -30.10 -41.47
CA GLU A 59 37.16 -31.26 -42.29
C GLU A 59 35.88 -31.89 -42.87
N ASN A 60 35.86 -32.18 -44.18
CA ASN A 60 34.76 -32.89 -44.86
C ASN A 60 33.34 -32.37 -44.56
N ASN A 61 33.15 -31.04 -44.59
CA ASN A 61 31.89 -30.36 -44.26
C ASN A 61 31.44 -30.49 -42.79
N GLU A 62 32.36 -30.88 -41.91
CA GLU A 62 32.13 -30.98 -40.47
C GLU A 62 33.05 -30.05 -39.70
N ILE A 63 32.53 -29.47 -38.61
CA ILE A 63 33.31 -28.69 -37.66
C ILE A 63 33.62 -29.57 -36.45
N TRP A 64 34.91 -29.78 -36.20
CA TRP A 64 35.47 -30.58 -35.12
C TRP A 64 35.93 -29.66 -33.98
N LEU A 65 35.11 -29.59 -32.93
CA LEU A 65 35.40 -28.78 -31.74
C LEU A 65 35.92 -29.67 -30.61
N ASP A 66 37.21 -29.55 -30.31
CA ASP A 66 37.84 -30.23 -29.19
C ASP A 66 37.35 -29.65 -27.85
N ARG A 67 36.77 -30.49 -26.98
CA ARG A 67 36.18 -30.07 -25.70
C ARG A 67 37.18 -29.96 -24.56
N GLN A 68 38.43 -30.34 -24.78
CA GLN A 68 39.47 -30.23 -23.75
C GLN A 68 39.73 -28.77 -23.38
N ALA A 69 39.89 -28.50 -22.07
CA ALA A 69 40.14 -27.15 -21.58
C ALA A 69 41.40 -26.49 -22.18
N SER A 70 42.40 -27.28 -22.56
CA SER A 70 43.62 -26.81 -23.24
C SER A 70 43.36 -26.18 -24.61
N SER A 71 42.27 -26.54 -25.27
CA SER A 71 41.89 -26.08 -26.61
C SER A 71 41.09 -24.77 -26.59
N TRP A 72 40.75 -24.26 -25.40
CA TRP A 72 40.00 -23.02 -25.21
C TRP A 72 40.77 -22.04 -24.32
N ASP A 73 40.53 -20.75 -24.49
CA ASP A 73 40.93 -19.73 -23.50
C ASP A 73 40.06 -19.85 -22.25
N ASP A 74 38.74 -19.84 -22.44
CA ASP A 74 37.74 -20.21 -21.44
C ASP A 74 36.84 -21.31 -22.01
N ALA A 75 36.77 -22.46 -21.33
CA ALA A 75 36.01 -23.60 -21.84
C ALA A 75 34.49 -23.34 -21.77
N ILE A 76 33.90 -22.97 -22.90
CA ILE A 76 32.47 -22.73 -23.05
C ILE A 76 31.72 -23.88 -23.73
N ILE A 77 32.39 -25.00 -24.04
CA ILE A 77 31.80 -26.15 -24.73
C ILE A 77 31.51 -27.31 -23.78
N TYR A 78 30.35 -27.94 -23.98
CA TYR A 78 29.79 -29.00 -23.14
C TYR A 78 29.30 -30.16 -24.00
N GLU A 79 29.25 -31.37 -23.43
CA GLU A 79 28.82 -32.57 -24.15
C GLU A 79 27.32 -32.56 -24.46
N ASN A 80 26.54 -32.38 -23.40
CA ASN A 80 25.09 -32.43 -23.38
C ASN A 80 24.60 -31.52 -22.24
N VAL A 81 23.28 -31.37 -22.13
CA VAL A 81 22.69 -30.47 -21.12
C VAL A 81 23.01 -30.91 -19.69
N GLU A 82 23.17 -32.20 -19.41
CA GLU A 82 23.53 -32.69 -18.08
C GLU A 82 24.97 -32.31 -17.69
N SER A 83 25.91 -32.42 -18.63
CA SER A 83 27.31 -31.97 -18.44
C SER A 83 27.41 -30.45 -18.30
N PHE A 84 26.50 -29.71 -18.93
CA PHE A 84 26.38 -28.27 -18.74
C PHE A 84 25.88 -27.97 -17.32
N TRP A 85 24.77 -28.61 -16.92
CA TRP A 85 24.18 -28.46 -15.58
C TRP A 85 25.17 -28.75 -14.46
N SER A 86 25.95 -29.84 -14.56
CA SER A 86 26.91 -30.23 -13.52
C SER A 86 28.01 -29.21 -13.26
N ARG A 87 28.31 -28.34 -14.24
CA ARG A 87 29.29 -27.24 -14.09
C ARG A 87 28.67 -25.92 -13.64
N VAL A 88 27.38 -25.70 -13.90
CA VAL A 88 26.73 -24.39 -13.65
C VAL A 88 25.83 -24.37 -12.41
N ASN A 89 25.43 -25.52 -11.88
CA ASN A 89 24.46 -25.62 -10.77
C ASN A 89 24.83 -24.82 -9.50
N THR A 90 26.11 -24.65 -9.22
CA THR A 90 26.64 -23.90 -8.06
C THR A 90 26.86 -22.41 -8.35
N GLN A 91 26.73 -21.97 -9.60
CA GLN A 91 26.94 -20.57 -9.95
C GLN A 91 25.77 -19.69 -9.49
N ASN A 92 26.01 -18.38 -9.39
CA ASN A 92 24.96 -17.42 -9.01
C ASN A 92 24.02 -17.08 -10.17
N ALA A 93 24.51 -17.16 -11.41
CA ALA A 93 23.77 -16.81 -12.61
C ALA A 93 24.08 -17.79 -13.75
N LEU A 94 23.15 -17.90 -14.70
CA LEU A 94 23.34 -18.67 -15.91
C LEU A 94 24.46 -18.06 -16.76
N PRO A 95 25.47 -18.84 -17.21
CA PRO A 95 26.47 -18.35 -18.14
C PRO A 95 25.84 -17.82 -19.44
N LYS A 96 26.28 -16.64 -19.87
CA LYS A 96 25.81 -16.03 -21.12
C LYS A 96 26.35 -16.70 -22.38
N ASN A 97 27.51 -17.36 -22.25
CA ASN A 97 28.26 -17.94 -23.35
C ASN A 97 28.41 -19.44 -23.10
N TYR A 98 27.83 -20.27 -23.97
CA TYR A 98 27.96 -21.73 -23.92
C TYR A 98 27.69 -22.36 -25.29
N ILE A 99 28.23 -23.55 -25.52
CA ILE A 99 27.96 -24.41 -26.67
C ILE A 99 27.71 -25.82 -26.12
N ILE A 100 26.53 -26.37 -26.34
CA ILE A 100 26.22 -27.76 -25.96
C ILE A 100 26.27 -28.60 -27.22
N GLY A 101 26.98 -29.72 -27.16
CA GLY A 101 27.28 -30.57 -28.31
C GLY A 101 26.09 -31.39 -28.78
N THR A 102 25.39 -32.09 -27.90
CA THR A 102 24.31 -33.01 -28.29
C THR A 102 23.06 -32.85 -27.42
N PRO A 103 21.93 -32.38 -27.97
CA PRO A 103 21.82 -31.71 -29.27
C PRO A 103 22.60 -30.39 -29.29
N LEU A 104 22.89 -29.86 -30.49
CA LEU A 104 23.56 -28.57 -30.63
C LEU A 104 22.68 -27.45 -30.06
N ILE A 105 23.12 -26.83 -28.97
CA ILE A 105 22.42 -25.70 -28.34
C ILE A 105 23.40 -24.55 -28.12
N LEU A 106 23.02 -23.37 -28.62
CA LEU A 106 23.71 -22.10 -28.40
C LEU A 106 22.80 -21.16 -27.60
N PRO A 107 23.32 -20.05 -27.04
CA PRO A 107 22.55 -19.17 -26.15
C PRO A 107 21.31 -18.54 -26.80
N THR A 108 21.33 -18.37 -28.13
CA THR A 108 20.21 -17.82 -28.91
C THR A 108 19.20 -18.88 -29.36
N SER A 109 19.50 -20.17 -29.20
CA SER A 109 18.63 -21.27 -29.63
C SER A 109 17.55 -21.51 -28.56
N LYS A 110 16.26 -21.49 -28.96
CA LYS A 110 15.17 -21.84 -28.05
C LYS A 110 15.24 -23.34 -27.72
N ASN A 111 15.44 -23.68 -26.45
CA ASN A 111 15.52 -25.05 -25.99
C ASN A 111 14.82 -25.19 -24.62
N GLU A 112 13.92 -26.16 -24.49
CA GLU A 112 13.11 -26.36 -23.28
C GLU A 112 13.99 -26.72 -22.06
N SER A 113 15.02 -27.54 -22.23
CA SER A 113 15.91 -27.93 -21.14
C SER A 113 16.72 -26.75 -20.60
N ILE A 114 17.15 -25.83 -21.48
CA ILE A 114 17.80 -24.57 -21.07
C ILE A 114 16.82 -23.65 -20.37
N GLU A 115 15.59 -23.53 -20.86
CA GLU A 115 14.54 -22.72 -20.22
C GLU A 115 14.27 -23.21 -18.78
N LYS A 116 14.26 -24.53 -18.55
CA LYS A 116 14.17 -25.13 -17.20
C LYS A 116 15.35 -24.76 -16.30
N ILE A 117 16.57 -24.74 -16.84
CA ILE A 117 17.75 -24.26 -16.11
C ILE A 117 17.63 -22.74 -15.83
N HIS A 118 17.11 -21.96 -16.77
CA HIS A 118 16.92 -20.53 -16.58
C HIS A 118 15.92 -20.24 -15.44
N ILE A 119 14.82 -20.98 -15.38
CA ILE A 119 13.84 -20.93 -14.28
C ILE A 119 14.50 -21.14 -12.91
N PHE A 120 15.45 -22.08 -12.80
CA PHE A 120 16.22 -22.31 -11.58
C PHE A 120 16.97 -21.03 -11.15
N PHE A 121 17.70 -20.40 -12.07
CA PHE A 121 18.46 -19.17 -11.77
C PHE A 121 17.56 -17.97 -11.49
N MET A 122 16.43 -17.83 -12.17
CA MET A 122 15.50 -16.74 -11.91
C MET A 122 14.85 -16.83 -10.52
N TRP A 123 14.59 -18.05 -10.03
CA TRP A 123 14.16 -18.22 -8.64
C TRP A 123 15.27 -17.89 -7.65
N LYS A 124 16.54 -18.24 -7.93
CA LYS A 124 17.68 -17.78 -7.12
C LYS A 124 17.75 -16.25 -7.09
N ASP A 125 17.54 -15.58 -8.21
CA ASP A 125 17.47 -14.13 -8.29
C ASP A 125 16.35 -13.57 -7.41
N ILE A 126 15.13 -14.12 -7.48
CA ILE A 126 14.03 -13.69 -6.60
C ILE A 126 14.40 -13.88 -5.14
N LEU A 127 14.93 -15.05 -4.77
CA LEU A 127 15.31 -15.36 -3.39
C LEU A 127 16.40 -14.43 -2.87
N SER A 128 17.39 -14.07 -3.70
CA SER A 128 18.43 -13.10 -3.36
C SER A 128 17.86 -11.72 -2.97
N LEU A 129 16.66 -11.38 -3.44
CA LEU A 129 16.01 -10.10 -3.19
C LEU A 129 15.11 -10.10 -1.94
N ILE A 130 14.66 -11.28 -1.47
CA ILE A 130 13.63 -11.41 -0.43
C ILE A 130 14.08 -12.24 0.80
N ALA A 131 15.16 -13.03 0.67
CA ALA A 131 15.69 -13.84 1.77
C ALA A 131 16.41 -12.97 2.80
N ASP A 132 16.42 -13.43 4.06
CA ASP A 132 17.17 -12.74 5.13
C ASP A 132 18.67 -13.02 5.02
N HIS A 133 18.99 -14.25 4.62
CA HIS A 133 20.33 -14.66 4.25
C HIS A 133 20.31 -15.40 2.91
N HIS A 134 21.23 -15.05 2.03
CA HIS A 134 21.36 -15.67 0.72
C HIS A 134 22.84 -15.89 0.41
N ASN A 135 23.16 -17.09 -0.07
CA ASN A 135 24.42 -17.43 -0.70
C ASN A 135 24.15 -18.24 -1.98
N SER A 136 25.21 -18.63 -2.70
CA SER A 136 25.08 -19.39 -3.95
C SER A 136 24.29 -20.68 -3.78
N ASP A 137 24.42 -21.34 -2.63
CA ASP A 137 23.99 -22.71 -2.41
C ASP A 137 22.71 -22.81 -1.58
N CYS A 138 22.29 -21.72 -0.95
CA CYS A 138 21.22 -21.70 0.02
C CYS A 138 20.58 -20.30 0.19
N SER A 139 19.26 -20.28 0.39
CA SER A 139 18.52 -19.10 0.86
C SER A 139 17.77 -19.42 2.15
N VAL A 140 17.83 -18.51 3.13
CA VAL A 140 17.16 -18.67 4.42
C VAL A 140 16.06 -17.60 4.58
N LEU A 141 14.86 -18.06 4.94
CA LEU A 141 13.68 -17.24 5.15
C LEU A 141 13.15 -17.47 6.58
N PHE A 142 13.17 -16.43 7.42
CA PHE A 142 12.59 -16.43 8.77
C PHE A 142 11.14 -15.95 8.78
N PHE A 143 10.21 -16.82 9.15
CA PHE A 143 8.81 -16.45 9.27
C PHE A 143 8.40 -16.34 10.74
N THR A 144 7.64 -15.30 11.06
CA THR A 144 7.05 -15.08 12.39
C THR A 144 5.53 -15.10 12.27
N ASN A 145 4.87 -16.01 12.97
CA ASN A 145 3.43 -15.94 13.25
C ASN A 145 3.23 -15.58 14.74
N GLU A 146 2.00 -15.20 15.10
CA GLU A 146 1.60 -14.64 16.41
C GLU A 146 2.20 -15.35 17.64
N ASP A 147 2.41 -16.68 17.60
CA ASP A 147 2.98 -17.45 18.72
C ASP A 147 4.23 -18.30 18.37
N LYS A 148 4.66 -18.34 17.09
CA LYS A 148 5.76 -19.21 16.65
C LYS A 148 6.57 -18.58 15.53
N SER A 149 7.89 -18.62 15.67
CA SER A 149 8.81 -18.41 14.55
C SER A 149 9.26 -19.76 13.99
N TYR A 150 9.51 -19.79 12.67
CA TYR A 150 10.16 -20.92 12.03
C TYR A 150 11.04 -20.42 10.90
N THR A 151 12.07 -21.21 10.62
CA THR A 151 13.06 -20.94 9.59
C THR A 151 12.83 -21.91 8.46
N VAL A 152 12.83 -21.38 7.25
CA VAL A 152 12.86 -22.17 6.03
C VAL A 152 14.23 -22.02 5.42
N GLU A 153 14.87 -23.16 5.16
CA GLU A 153 16.14 -23.25 4.48
C GLU A 153 15.93 -23.87 3.09
N LEU A 154 16.36 -23.15 2.05
CA LEU A 154 16.23 -23.52 0.66
C LEU A 154 17.61 -23.82 0.07
N THR A 155 18.01 -25.08 0.05
CA THR A 155 19.24 -25.50 -0.62
C THR A 155 19.05 -25.46 -2.14
N HIS A 156 19.87 -24.70 -2.84
CA HIS A 156 19.90 -24.56 -4.30
C HIS A 156 20.66 -25.70 -4.98
N PHE A 157 20.42 -26.94 -4.57
CA PHE A 157 21.05 -28.11 -5.18
C PHE A 157 19.97 -29.04 -5.75
N LEU A 158 20.00 -29.23 -7.06
CA LEU A 158 19.11 -30.15 -7.78
C LEU A 158 19.93 -30.99 -8.76
N GLN A 159 19.55 -32.25 -8.91
CA GLN A 159 20.02 -33.10 -9.99
C GLN A 159 19.39 -32.66 -11.32
N TYR A 160 20.08 -32.92 -12.44
CA TYR A 160 19.53 -32.60 -13.76
C TYR A 160 18.20 -33.32 -14.01
N SER A 161 18.06 -34.55 -13.50
CA SER A 161 16.83 -35.34 -13.58
C SER A 161 15.62 -34.62 -12.96
N GLU A 162 15.81 -33.87 -11.88
CA GLU A 162 14.76 -33.07 -11.22
C GLU A 162 14.40 -31.86 -12.08
N ILE A 163 15.40 -31.11 -12.56
CA ILE A 163 15.16 -29.96 -13.45
C ILE A 163 14.43 -30.38 -14.72
N ASN A 164 14.83 -31.49 -15.32
CA ASN A 164 14.20 -31.97 -16.56
C ASN A 164 12.73 -32.37 -16.37
N ARG A 165 12.33 -32.76 -15.14
CA ARG A 165 10.94 -33.10 -14.78
C ARG A 165 10.03 -31.88 -14.61
N LEU A 166 10.56 -30.66 -14.61
CA LEU A 166 9.73 -29.45 -14.53
C LEU A 166 8.75 -29.43 -15.71
N SER A 167 7.46 -29.48 -15.39
CA SER A 167 6.37 -29.29 -16.34
C SER A 167 6.08 -27.81 -16.58
N ASN A 168 5.44 -27.49 -17.70
CA ASN A 168 4.99 -26.13 -18.05
C ASN A 168 6.10 -25.07 -18.00
N SER A 169 7.33 -25.41 -18.46
CA SER A 169 8.49 -24.52 -18.35
C SER A 169 8.23 -23.13 -18.92
N SER A 170 7.62 -23.03 -20.10
CA SER A 170 7.41 -21.73 -20.75
C SER A 170 6.44 -20.84 -19.97
N LEU A 171 5.37 -21.41 -19.40
CA LEU A 171 4.44 -20.66 -18.55
C LEU A 171 5.14 -20.20 -17.26
N LYS A 172 5.86 -21.10 -16.60
CA LYS A 172 6.62 -20.78 -15.38
C LYS A 172 7.66 -19.71 -15.63
N TYR A 173 8.37 -19.78 -16.75
CA TYR A 173 9.37 -18.80 -17.17
C TYR A 173 8.77 -17.38 -17.24
N GLU A 174 7.65 -17.20 -17.96
CA GLU A 174 7.01 -15.89 -18.06
C GLU A 174 6.48 -15.39 -16.72
N ILE A 175 5.89 -16.28 -15.90
CA ILE A 175 5.43 -15.91 -14.54
C ILE A 175 6.57 -15.39 -13.67
N ILE A 176 7.70 -16.10 -13.63
CA ILE A 176 8.84 -15.72 -12.78
C ILE A 176 9.47 -14.44 -13.30
N LYS A 177 9.52 -14.27 -14.63
CA LYS A 177 10.01 -13.05 -15.27
C LYS A 177 9.18 -11.85 -14.83
N GLU A 178 7.85 -11.94 -14.95
CA GLU A 178 6.95 -10.88 -14.51
C GLU A 178 7.08 -10.57 -13.01
N LEU A 179 7.18 -11.62 -12.17
CA LEU A 179 7.40 -11.43 -10.73
C LEU A 179 8.73 -10.73 -10.44
N LEU A 180 9.82 -11.16 -11.09
CA LEU A 180 11.14 -10.59 -10.92
C LEU A 180 11.19 -9.13 -11.38
N ASP A 181 10.61 -8.82 -12.54
CA ASP A 181 10.50 -7.46 -13.07
C ASP A 181 9.70 -6.58 -12.10
N THR A 182 8.58 -7.08 -11.58
CA THR A 182 7.73 -6.40 -10.60
C THR A 182 8.47 -6.08 -9.30
N ILE A 183 9.27 -7.01 -8.76
CA ILE A 183 10.09 -6.78 -7.56
C ILE A 183 11.20 -5.75 -7.80
N LYS A 184 11.78 -5.75 -9.02
CA LYS A 184 12.90 -4.88 -9.38
C LYS A 184 12.49 -3.42 -9.60
N ILE A 185 11.20 -3.14 -9.81
CA ILE A 185 10.69 -1.76 -9.87
C ILE A 185 11.12 -1.00 -8.62
N ASN A 186 11.74 0.16 -8.82
CA ASN A 186 12.26 0.99 -7.75
C ASN A 186 11.33 2.18 -7.48
N ASP A 187 10.33 1.95 -6.64
CA ASP A 187 9.34 2.94 -6.21
C ASP A 187 9.09 2.84 -4.68
N LEU A 188 8.13 3.62 -4.18
CA LEU A 188 7.74 3.64 -2.76
C LEU A 188 7.14 2.32 -2.25
N HIS A 189 6.71 1.41 -3.13
CA HIS A 189 6.06 0.14 -2.78
C HIS A 189 6.99 -1.07 -2.94
N LYS A 190 8.28 -0.84 -3.22
CA LYS A 190 9.29 -1.90 -3.44
C LYS A 190 9.42 -2.85 -2.25
N SER A 191 9.46 -2.32 -1.04
CA SER A 191 9.52 -3.10 0.20
C SER A 191 8.32 -4.02 0.34
N GLU A 192 7.14 -3.51 0.04
CA GLU A 192 5.87 -4.22 0.20
C GLU A 192 5.73 -5.32 -0.84
N ARG A 193 6.09 -5.08 -2.11
CA ARG A 193 6.10 -6.15 -3.14
C ARG A 193 6.98 -7.33 -2.73
N LYS A 194 8.16 -7.06 -2.14
CA LYS A 194 9.05 -8.10 -1.61
C LYS A 194 8.39 -8.89 -0.47
N LEU A 195 7.75 -8.21 0.48
CA LEU A 195 7.05 -8.84 1.60
C LEU A 195 5.83 -9.66 1.15
N VAL A 196 5.11 -9.21 0.12
CA VAL A 196 3.95 -9.92 -0.43
C VAL A 196 4.39 -11.21 -1.12
N ILE A 197 5.47 -11.20 -1.92
CA ILE A 197 6.00 -12.45 -2.53
C ILE A 197 6.50 -13.40 -1.46
N ARG A 198 7.23 -12.88 -0.47
CA ARG A 198 7.69 -13.66 0.68
C ARG A 198 6.51 -14.32 1.41
N SER A 199 5.42 -13.59 1.62
CA SER A 199 4.19 -14.13 2.21
C SER A 199 3.49 -15.15 1.31
N ALA A 200 3.44 -14.91 0.00
CA ALA A 200 2.84 -15.82 -0.97
C ALA A 200 3.55 -17.17 -1.01
N ILE A 201 4.89 -17.15 -1.05
CA ILE A 201 5.73 -18.34 -0.89
C ILE A 201 5.33 -19.04 0.41
N ASN A 202 5.34 -18.32 1.53
CA ASN A 202 5.04 -18.91 2.82
C ASN A 202 3.66 -19.60 2.90
N GLU A 203 2.61 -18.99 2.34
CA GLU A 203 1.27 -19.58 2.31
C GLU A 203 1.20 -20.87 1.50
N VAL A 204 1.85 -20.90 0.32
CA VAL A 204 1.91 -22.08 -0.53
C VAL A 204 2.57 -23.25 0.21
N PHE A 205 3.63 -22.99 0.97
CA PHE A 205 4.36 -24.06 1.66
C PHE A 205 3.77 -24.48 3.01
N LYS A 206 3.11 -23.58 3.75
CA LYS A 206 2.34 -23.95 4.95
C LYS A 206 1.30 -25.02 4.63
N ALA A 207 0.70 -24.98 3.44
CA ALA A 207 -0.28 -25.97 3.00
C ALA A 207 0.34 -27.36 2.74
N ASN A 208 1.64 -27.43 2.40
CA ASN A 208 2.28 -28.64 1.87
C ASN A 208 3.22 -29.35 2.88
N GLY A 209 3.53 -28.73 4.02
CA GLY A 209 4.22 -29.38 5.16
C GLY A 209 5.71 -29.68 4.99
N THR A 210 6.26 -29.62 3.78
CA THR A 210 7.71 -29.69 3.49
C THR A 210 8.11 -28.60 2.51
N PHE A 211 9.30 -28.02 2.72
CA PHE A 211 9.78 -26.86 1.97
C PHE A 211 11.16 -27.20 1.39
N ASN A 212 11.24 -27.47 0.08
CA ASN A 212 12.49 -27.59 -0.65
C ASN A 212 12.46 -26.78 -1.94
N PHE A 213 13.64 -26.61 -2.56
CA PHE A 213 13.77 -25.74 -3.73
C PHE A 213 13.05 -26.30 -4.97
N PHE A 214 13.02 -27.62 -5.16
CA PHE A 214 12.30 -28.24 -6.28
C PHE A 214 10.79 -27.98 -6.20
N ASP A 215 10.22 -28.08 -5.01
CA ASP A 215 8.80 -27.80 -4.76
C ASP A 215 8.45 -26.33 -5.03
N LEU A 216 9.39 -25.40 -4.81
CA LEU A 216 9.23 -23.99 -5.19
C LEU A 216 9.13 -23.83 -6.70
N LEU A 217 10.04 -24.44 -7.45
CA LEU A 217 10.02 -24.40 -8.92
C LEU A 217 8.69 -24.97 -9.45
N ASN A 218 8.20 -26.07 -8.87
CA ASN A 218 6.92 -26.67 -9.26
C ASN A 218 5.70 -25.84 -8.87
N SER A 219 5.75 -25.15 -7.74
CA SER A 219 4.63 -24.36 -7.21
C SER A 219 4.57 -22.93 -7.76
N THR A 220 5.38 -22.59 -8.77
CA THR A 220 5.45 -21.25 -9.37
C THR A 220 4.07 -20.63 -9.67
N GLU A 221 3.16 -21.40 -10.29
CA GLU A 221 1.82 -20.94 -10.63
C GLU A 221 0.98 -20.62 -9.37
N LEU A 222 1.09 -21.46 -8.33
CA LEU A 222 0.41 -21.25 -7.05
C LEU A 222 0.97 -20.02 -6.32
N VAL A 223 2.29 -19.83 -6.34
CA VAL A 223 2.93 -18.65 -5.75
C VAL A 223 2.45 -17.38 -6.46
N ARG A 224 2.33 -17.39 -7.80
CA ARG A 224 1.77 -16.25 -8.53
C ARG A 224 0.33 -15.95 -8.12
N LYS A 225 -0.53 -16.96 -8.10
CA LYS A 225 -1.92 -16.80 -7.66
C LYS A 225 -2.00 -16.20 -6.25
N LYS A 226 -1.18 -16.71 -5.32
CA LYS A 226 -1.11 -16.19 -3.95
C LYS A 226 -0.54 -14.79 -3.86
N TYR A 227 0.44 -14.45 -4.68
CA TYR A 227 0.95 -13.09 -4.79
C TYR A 227 -0.15 -12.13 -5.23
N ASP A 228 -0.90 -12.46 -6.29
CA ASP A 228 -1.97 -11.59 -6.81
C ASP A 228 -3.07 -11.39 -5.76
N GLU A 229 -3.51 -12.45 -5.07
CA GLU A 229 -4.49 -12.39 -3.96
C GLU A 229 -4.01 -11.47 -2.82
N LEU A 230 -2.77 -11.68 -2.34
CA LEU A 230 -2.22 -10.90 -1.22
C LEU A 230 -1.93 -9.45 -1.61
N TYR A 231 -1.49 -9.21 -2.84
CA TYR A 231 -1.23 -7.87 -3.36
C TYR A 231 -2.53 -7.08 -3.53
N GLU A 232 -3.60 -7.73 -3.98
CA GLU A 232 -4.94 -7.15 -4.02
C GLU A 232 -5.43 -6.78 -2.62
N ILE A 233 -5.29 -7.66 -1.64
CA ILE A 233 -5.64 -7.38 -0.23
C ILE A 233 -4.84 -6.19 0.29
N TYR A 234 -3.52 -6.15 0.06
CA TYR A 234 -2.68 -5.03 0.44
C TYR A 234 -3.17 -3.71 -0.18
N THR A 235 -3.46 -3.70 -1.48
CA THR A 235 -3.91 -2.50 -2.21
C THR A 235 -5.29 -2.03 -1.73
N LYS A 236 -6.21 -2.97 -1.45
CA LYS A 236 -7.51 -2.68 -0.84
C LYS A 236 -7.35 -2.09 0.56
N ARG A 237 -6.53 -2.70 1.42
CA ARG A 237 -6.24 -2.19 2.77
C ARG A 237 -5.62 -0.80 2.75
N PHE A 238 -4.68 -0.53 1.84
CA PHE A 238 -4.10 0.80 1.68
C PHE A 238 -5.17 1.84 1.30
N SER A 239 -6.07 1.47 0.40
CA SER A 239 -7.20 2.31 -0.01
C SER A 239 -8.17 2.58 1.15
N VAL A 240 -8.48 1.54 1.94
CA VAL A 240 -9.31 1.65 3.16
C VAL A 240 -8.65 2.58 4.17
N ASN A 241 -7.37 2.37 4.50
CA ASN A 241 -6.64 3.20 5.46
C ASN A 241 -6.58 4.67 5.03
N LYS A 242 -6.43 4.93 3.73
CA LYS A 242 -6.48 6.29 3.20
C LYS A 242 -7.85 6.94 3.44
N ILE A 243 -8.93 6.21 3.23
CA ILE A 243 -10.29 6.68 3.48
C ILE A 243 -10.52 6.93 4.98
N LEU A 244 -10.06 6.03 5.85
CA LEU A 244 -10.15 6.19 7.30
C LEU A 244 -9.38 7.44 7.78
N ASN A 245 -8.17 7.67 7.26
CA ASN A 245 -7.41 8.89 7.58
C ASN A 245 -8.13 10.16 7.12
N GLU A 246 -8.73 10.16 5.92
CA GLU A 246 -9.52 11.31 5.44
C GLU A 246 -10.75 11.56 6.35
N LEU A 247 -11.36 10.48 6.85
CA LEU A 247 -12.50 10.55 7.78
C LEU A 247 -12.10 11.18 9.12
N ASP A 248 -10.95 10.79 9.67
CA ASP A 248 -10.39 11.34 10.90
C ASP A 248 -10.00 12.82 10.74
N GLU A 249 -9.39 13.19 9.62
CA GLU A 249 -9.11 14.58 9.28
C GLU A 249 -10.39 15.42 9.23
N LYS A 250 -11.46 14.91 8.60
CA LYS A 250 -12.76 15.58 8.55
C LYS A 250 -13.40 15.71 9.94
N ASN A 251 -13.26 14.69 10.79
CA ASN A 251 -13.73 14.74 12.17
C ASN A 251 -13.04 15.85 12.97
N LEU A 252 -11.71 15.94 12.87
CA LEU A 252 -10.93 16.99 13.51
C LEU A 252 -11.33 18.38 13.00
N GLU A 253 -11.48 18.54 11.67
CA GLU A 253 -11.89 19.79 11.03
C GLU A 253 -13.27 20.27 11.54
N PHE A 254 -14.27 19.39 11.54
CA PHE A 254 -15.62 19.74 11.98
C PHE A 254 -15.69 19.98 13.49
N THR A 255 -15.00 19.19 14.30
CA THR A 255 -14.93 19.37 15.75
C THR A 255 -14.28 20.71 16.11
N SER A 256 -13.20 21.07 15.41
CA SER A 256 -12.53 22.38 15.55
C SER A 256 -13.50 23.53 15.24
N LYS A 257 -14.18 23.49 14.08
CA LYS A 257 -15.17 24.52 13.69
C LYS A 257 -16.28 24.65 14.74
N ILE A 258 -16.84 23.53 15.22
CA ILE A 258 -17.88 23.56 16.28
C ILE A 258 -17.36 24.24 17.54
N ASN A 259 -16.14 23.91 17.97
CA ASN A 259 -15.54 24.51 19.15
C ASN A 259 -15.27 26.01 18.97
N GLU A 260 -14.81 26.45 17.80
CA GLU A 260 -14.68 27.88 17.46
C GLU A 260 -16.02 28.61 17.53
N PHE A 261 -17.09 28.01 16.98
CA PHE A 261 -18.44 28.56 17.06
C PHE A 261 -18.94 28.66 18.51
N ILE A 262 -18.68 27.64 19.34
CA ILE A 262 -19.05 27.68 20.76
C ILE A 262 -18.26 28.74 21.52
N SER A 263 -16.93 28.77 21.36
CA SER A 263 -16.02 29.65 22.09
C SER A 263 -16.27 31.13 21.75
N SER A 264 -16.38 31.44 20.45
CA SER A 264 -16.72 32.80 19.98
C SER A 264 -18.05 33.27 20.55
N ASN A 265 -19.00 32.36 20.78
CA ASN A 265 -20.29 32.70 21.32
C ASN A 265 -20.34 32.78 22.85
N GLN A 266 -19.58 31.99 23.59
CA GLN A 266 -19.46 32.13 25.05
C GLN A 266 -18.99 33.54 25.43
N THR A 267 -18.02 34.07 24.70
CA THR A 267 -17.50 35.42 24.91
C THR A 267 -18.58 36.48 24.67
N LYS A 268 -19.34 36.37 23.58
CA LYS A 268 -20.46 37.28 23.28
C LYS A 268 -21.54 37.17 24.35
N ALA A 269 -21.95 35.95 24.68
CA ALA A 269 -22.97 35.65 25.69
C ALA A 269 -22.61 36.16 27.10
N LEU A 270 -21.33 36.20 27.48
CA LEU A 270 -20.85 36.75 28.76
C LEU A 270 -20.75 38.28 28.76
N THR A 271 -20.47 38.88 27.60
CA THR A 271 -20.40 40.35 27.45
C THR A 271 -21.75 41.01 27.73
N ILE A 272 -22.85 40.30 27.48
CA ILE A 272 -24.23 40.77 27.68
C ILE A 272 -24.59 40.98 29.15
N PRO A 273 -24.46 40.00 30.07
CA PRO A 273 -24.57 40.22 31.50
C PRO A 273 -23.62 41.31 31.99
N GLY A 274 -22.37 41.32 31.49
CA GLY A 274 -21.37 42.32 31.89
C GLY A 274 -21.80 43.75 31.56
N ALA A 275 -22.29 43.99 30.34
CA ALA A 275 -22.82 45.28 29.91
C ALA A 275 -24.05 45.69 30.74
N LEU A 276 -24.89 44.73 31.14
CA LEU A 276 -26.05 44.96 31.98
C LEU A 276 -25.69 45.33 33.42
N ILE A 277 -24.73 44.64 34.03
CA ILE A 277 -24.21 44.96 35.36
C ILE A 277 -23.57 46.35 35.35
N ALA A 278 -22.80 46.68 34.30
CA ALA A 278 -22.20 47.99 34.13
C ALA A 278 -23.26 49.10 34.00
N ALA A 279 -24.29 48.89 33.17
CA ALA A 279 -25.39 49.83 33.02
C ALA A 279 -26.20 49.99 34.33
N GLY A 280 -26.47 48.91 35.05
CA GLY A 280 -27.17 48.93 36.32
C GLY A 280 -26.37 49.58 37.47
N GLY A 281 -25.04 49.44 37.47
CA GLY A 281 -24.14 50.04 38.46
C GLY A 281 -23.89 51.52 38.25
N LEU A 282 -23.95 52.01 37.00
CA LEU A 282 -23.74 53.42 36.66
C LEU A 282 -24.96 54.31 36.95
N VAL A 283 -26.17 53.75 36.94
CA VAL A 283 -27.39 54.55 37.02
C VAL A 283 -27.95 54.57 38.44
N LYS A 284 -27.79 55.70 39.13
CA LYS A 284 -28.63 56.04 40.28
C LYS A 284 -30.03 56.37 39.75
N ALA A 285 -30.80 55.34 39.39
CA ALA A 285 -32.18 55.48 38.90
C ALA A 285 -33.07 56.18 39.92
N ASN A 286 -32.98 57.51 39.91
CA ASN A 286 -33.70 58.42 40.78
C ASN A 286 -34.79 59.13 39.95
N GLU A 287 -34.58 59.24 38.64
CA GLU A 287 -35.52 59.84 37.70
C GLU A 287 -36.13 58.80 36.74
N THR A 288 -37.39 59.01 36.38
CA THR A 288 -38.17 58.13 35.49
C THR A 288 -37.58 58.04 34.08
N THR A 289 -36.92 59.11 33.61
CA THR A 289 -36.23 59.19 32.31
C THR A 289 -35.06 58.22 32.23
N GLU A 290 -34.27 58.11 33.29
CA GLU A 290 -33.15 57.17 33.40
C GLU A 290 -33.64 55.71 33.39
N ALA A 291 -34.75 55.43 34.07
CA ALA A 291 -35.37 54.10 34.08
C ALA A 291 -35.83 53.66 32.67
N ILE A 292 -36.41 54.56 31.88
CA ILE A 292 -36.84 54.28 30.50
C ILE A 292 -35.63 53.96 29.61
N LEU A 293 -34.54 54.72 29.73
CA LEU A 293 -33.29 54.48 28.99
C LEU A 293 -32.68 53.10 29.33
N ILE A 294 -32.68 52.72 30.61
CA ILE A 294 -32.22 51.39 31.04
C ILE A 294 -33.07 50.27 30.42
N ILE A 295 -34.41 50.40 30.46
CA ILE A 295 -35.33 49.41 29.90
C ILE A 295 -35.15 49.29 28.38
N ALA A 296 -34.97 50.41 27.68
CA ALA A 296 -34.70 50.44 26.24
C ALA A 296 -33.38 49.71 25.90
N GLY A 297 -32.31 49.97 26.66
CA GLY A 297 -31.02 49.28 26.52
C GLY A 297 -31.13 47.77 26.77
N LEU A 298 -31.80 47.38 27.86
CA LEU A 298 -32.14 45.98 28.19
C LEU A 298 -32.88 45.28 27.04
N TRP A 299 -33.84 45.97 26.42
CA TRP A 299 -34.62 45.42 25.32
C TRP A 299 -33.78 45.24 24.05
N MET A 300 -32.95 46.22 23.70
CA MET A 300 -32.02 46.13 22.56
C MET A 300 -31.05 44.95 22.72
N ILE A 301 -30.46 44.80 23.91
CA ILE A 301 -29.56 43.69 24.23
C ILE A 301 -30.27 42.34 24.10
N LYS A 302 -31.52 42.22 24.58
CA LYS A 302 -32.33 41.00 24.41
C LYS A 302 -32.60 40.70 22.93
N LYS A 303 -32.89 41.72 22.11
CA LYS A 303 -33.16 41.57 20.67
C LYS A 303 -31.93 41.11 19.90
N VAL A 304 -30.78 41.74 20.10
CA VAL A 304 -29.51 41.34 19.45
C VAL A 304 -29.13 39.90 19.80
N ASN A 305 -29.32 39.50 21.05
CA ASN A 305 -29.14 38.11 21.50
C ASN A 305 -30.02 37.12 20.74
N TYR A 306 -31.30 37.44 20.65
CA TYR A 306 -32.27 36.57 20.00
C TYR A 306 -31.88 36.31 18.54
N ILE A 307 -31.57 37.37 17.79
CA ILE A 307 -31.13 37.30 16.40
C ILE A 307 -29.85 36.48 16.27
N SER A 308 -28.87 36.71 17.15
CA SER A 308 -27.61 35.97 17.13
C SER A 308 -27.85 34.47 17.32
N ILE A 309 -28.68 34.09 18.30
CA ILE A 309 -29.02 32.70 18.60
C ILE A 309 -29.75 32.02 17.43
N GLU A 310 -30.60 32.75 16.72
CA GLU A 310 -31.29 32.28 15.53
C GLU A 310 -30.31 31.95 14.40
N ILE A 311 -29.43 32.90 14.05
CA ILE A 311 -28.36 32.71 13.06
C ILE A 311 -27.47 31.51 13.44
N PHE A 312 -27.17 31.32 14.72
CA PHE A 312 -26.37 30.18 15.16
C PHE A 312 -27.11 28.86 15.00
N ASN A 313 -28.41 28.79 15.29
CA ASN A 313 -29.18 27.56 15.08
C ASN A 313 -29.20 27.19 13.60
N GLU A 314 -29.44 28.16 12.71
CA GLU A 314 -29.35 27.96 11.24
C GLU A 314 -27.96 27.49 10.82
N THR A 315 -26.90 28.06 11.39
CA THR A 315 -25.52 27.64 11.11
C THR A 315 -25.26 26.21 11.55
N PHE A 316 -25.75 25.80 12.73
CA PHE A 316 -25.65 24.42 13.19
C PHE A 316 -26.50 23.45 12.35
N ASP A 317 -27.67 23.86 11.85
CA ASP A 317 -28.47 23.08 10.90
C ASP A 317 -27.75 22.87 9.57
N ASN A 318 -27.18 23.95 9.01
CA ASN A 318 -26.37 23.88 7.80
C ASN A 318 -25.12 23.01 8.00
N LEU A 319 -24.47 23.10 9.17
CA LEU A 319 -23.34 22.26 9.50
C LEU A 319 -23.73 20.78 9.58
N ARG A 320 -24.86 20.47 10.21
CA ARG A 320 -25.41 19.12 10.29
C ARG A 320 -25.66 18.55 8.90
N SER A 321 -26.34 19.30 8.02
CA SER A 321 -26.59 18.87 6.64
C SER A 321 -25.30 18.62 5.84
N ARG A 322 -24.27 19.46 6.03
CA ARG A 322 -22.95 19.27 5.40
C ARG A 322 -22.24 18.02 5.93
N VAL A 323 -22.30 17.75 7.23
CA VAL A 323 -21.75 16.53 7.83
C VAL A 323 -22.50 15.31 7.29
N GLU A 324 -23.84 15.31 7.32
CA GLU A 324 -24.64 14.21 6.81
C GLU A 324 -24.30 13.90 5.34
N SER A 325 -24.20 14.94 4.50
CA SER A 325 -23.87 14.81 3.08
C SER A 325 -22.41 14.37 2.83
N ALA A 326 -21.46 14.89 3.60
CA ALA A 326 -20.04 14.55 3.46
C ALA A 326 -19.76 13.09 3.85
N PHE A 327 -20.55 12.52 4.75
CA PHE A 327 -20.40 11.14 5.21
C PHE A 327 -21.24 10.15 4.38
N ASP A 328 -22.29 10.60 3.71
CA ASP A 328 -23.15 9.76 2.86
C ASP A 328 -22.38 9.05 1.73
N LYS A 329 -21.34 9.69 1.19
CA LYS A 329 -20.46 9.08 0.17
C LYS A 329 -19.65 7.89 0.72
N TYR A 330 -19.29 7.91 2.01
CA TYR A 330 -18.52 6.82 2.63
C TYR A 330 -19.42 5.65 3.04
N LEU A 331 -20.67 5.92 3.39
CA LEU A 331 -21.66 4.89 3.73
C LEU A 331 -22.13 4.05 2.54
N LYS A 332 -21.88 4.53 1.32
CA LYS A 332 -22.17 3.83 0.05
C LYS A 332 -21.13 2.80 -0.37
N PHE A 333 -20.00 2.70 0.33
CA PHE A 333 -19.03 1.62 0.09
C PHE A 333 -19.55 0.30 0.68
N GLU A 334 -20.39 -0.40 -0.09
CA GLU A 334 -21.07 -1.64 0.34
C GLU A 334 -20.11 -2.80 0.66
N GLU A 335 -18.91 -2.81 0.06
CA GLU A 335 -17.95 -3.91 0.23
C GLU A 335 -17.11 -3.84 1.52
N ASN A 336 -17.00 -2.69 2.19
CA ASN A 336 -16.07 -2.51 3.32
C ASN A 336 -16.79 -2.10 4.61
N LYS A 337 -17.17 -3.11 5.41
CA LYS A 337 -17.84 -2.93 6.71
C LYS A 337 -17.08 -1.99 7.66
N GLU A 338 -15.75 -2.05 7.68
CA GLU A 338 -14.91 -1.20 8.54
C GLU A 338 -15.04 0.30 8.20
N ILE A 339 -15.08 0.66 6.92
CA ILE A 339 -15.29 2.06 6.48
C ILE A 339 -16.67 2.54 6.93
N LYS A 340 -17.69 1.70 6.77
CA LYS A 340 -19.07 2.03 7.12
C LYS A 340 -19.23 2.24 8.62
N ASP A 341 -18.74 1.30 9.42
CA ASP A 341 -18.84 1.37 10.89
C ASP A 341 -18.12 2.61 11.44
N ASN A 342 -16.92 2.93 10.93
CA ASN A 342 -16.19 4.15 11.31
C ASN A 342 -16.89 5.43 10.84
N ALA A 343 -17.40 5.46 9.61
CA ALA A 343 -18.14 6.61 9.08
C ALA A 343 -19.42 6.87 9.87
N ASP A 344 -20.19 5.84 10.21
CA ASP A 344 -21.39 5.95 11.04
C ASP A 344 -21.06 6.40 12.46
N SER A 345 -20.01 5.85 13.08
CA SER A 345 -19.54 6.23 14.42
C SER A 345 -19.14 7.72 14.46
N ILE A 346 -18.32 8.17 13.51
CA ILE A 346 -17.87 9.56 13.43
C ILE A 346 -19.04 10.50 13.13
N LYS A 347 -19.91 10.16 12.17
CA LYS A 347 -21.11 10.94 11.85
C LYS A 347 -22.01 11.11 13.08
N SER A 348 -22.26 10.03 13.81
CA SER A 348 -23.05 10.03 15.04
C SER A 348 -22.41 10.92 16.12
N SER A 349 -21.09 10.79 16.32
CA SER A 349 -20.33 11.60 17.28
C SER A 349 -20.44 13.10 16.97
N ILE A 350 -20.17 13.50 15.72
CA ILE A 350 -20.24 14.91 15.29
C ILE A 350 -21.67 15.45 15.41
N THR A 351 -22.67 14.67 14.98
CA THR A 351 -24.08 15.08 15.09
C THR A 351 -24.47 15.27 16.56
N GLY A 352 -24.02 14.38 17.45
CA GLY A 352 -24.20 14.52 18.89
C GLY A 352 -23.52 15.77 19.48
N LEU A 353 -22.35 16.16 18.97
CA LEU A 353 -21.69 17.43 19.35
C LEU A 353 -22.50 18.64 18.90
N ILE A 354 -23.03 18.63 17.67
CA ILE A 354 -23.90 19.70 17.14
C ILE A 354 -25.16 19.84 18.00
N ASP A 355 -25.82 18.72 18.32
CA ASP A 355 -27.05 18.73 19.13
C ASP A 355 -26.78 19.24 20.56
N LYS A 356 -25.65 18.85 21.16
CA LYS A 356 -25.19 19.41 22.44
C LYS A 356 -24.91 20.92 22.34
N ALA A 357 -24.28 21.38 21.26
CA ALA A 357 -24.00 22.80 21.02
C ALA A 357 -25.29 23.63 20.89
N LYS A 358 -26.27 23.15 20.10
CA LYS A 358 -27.60 23.75 20.00
C LYS A 358 -28.33 23.81 21.35
N LYS A 359 -28.26 22.73 22.14
CA LYS A 359 -28.86 22.70 23.48
C LYS A 359 -28.24 23.75 24.40
N ARG A 360 -26.91 23.89 24.39
CA ARG A 360 -26.19 24.94 25.14
C ARG A 360 -26.61 26.35 24.69
N MET A 361 -26.77 26.57 23.39
CA MET A 361 -27.25 27.85 22.85
C MET A 361 -28.66 28.19 23.34
N ARG A 362 -29.55 27.20 23.42
CA ARG A 362 -30.89 27.37 23.98
C ARG A 362 -30.86 27.75 25.46
N THR A 363 -29.93 27.18 26.25
CA THR A 363 -29.72 27.60 27.64
C THR A 363 -29.30 29.06 27.75
N VAL A 364 -28.41 29.54 26.86
CA VAL A 364 -28.03 30.96 26.80
C VAL A 364 -29.23 31.85 26.52
N LYS A 365 -30.15 31.44 25.63
CA LYS A 365 -31.41 32.15 25.35
C LYS A 365 -32.27 32.34 26.62
N TYR A 366 -32.40 31.29 27.42
CA TYR A 366 -33.16 31.34 28.66
C TYR A 366 -32.50 32.24 29.70
N LEU A 367 -31.17 32.17 29.86
CA LEU A 367 -30.43 33.05 30.76
C LEU A 367 -30.54 34.53 30.35
N ALA A 368 -30.41 34.83 29.06
CA ALA A 368 -30.61 36.19 28.52
C ALA A 368 -32.02 36.72 28.83
N SER A 369 -33.04 35.86 28.68
CA SER A 369 -34.41 36.23 29.00
C SER A 369 -34.63 36.43 30.49
N ALA A 370 -34.10 35.55 31.34
CA ALA A 370 -34.18 35.67 32.79
C ALA A 370 -33.50 36.94 33.30
N MET A 371 -32.31 37.29 32.77
CA MET A 371 -31.64 38.55 33.10
C MET A 371 -32.44 39.78 32.70
N PHE A 372 -33.11 39.75 31.53
CA PHE A 372 -33.98 40.85 31.11
C PHE A 372 -35.16 41.05 32.07
N TYR A 373 -35.85 39.97 32.44
CA TYR A 373 -36.96 40.06 33.39
C TYR A 373 -36.50 40.42 34.81
N GLY A 374 -35.35 39.91 35.25
CA GLY A 374 -34.73 40.30 36.52
C GLY A 374 -34.37 41.79 36.55
N GLY A 375 -33.80 42.32 35.46
CA GLY A 375 -33.52 43.75 35.31
C GLY A 375 -34.79 44.61 35.35
N LEU A 376 -35.86 44.18 34.67
CA LEU A 376 -37.17 44.83 34.74
C LEU A 376 -37.74 44.86 36.17
N ILE A 377 -37.68 43.74 36.89
CA ILE A 377 -38.14 43.64 38.28
C ILE A 377 -37.32 44.59 39.18
N TYR A 378 -36.00 44.62 39.02
CA TYR A 378 -35.11 45.49 39.79
C TYR A 378 -35.42 46.98 39.57
N VAL A 379 -35.55 47.41 38.32
CA VAL A 379 -35.93 48.79 37.98
C VAL A 379 -37.33 49.12 38.53
N GLY A 380 -38.28 48.20 38.40
CA GLY A 380 -39.64 48.37 38.93
C GLY A 380 -39.69 48.49 40.46
N TYR A 381 -38.93 47.67 41.18
CA TYR A 381 -38.83 47.74 42.64
C TYR A 381 -38.26 49.08 43.10
N LYS A 382 -37.20 49.56 42.44
CA LYS A 382 -36.55 50.83 42.79
C LYS A 382 -37.43 52.05 42.50
N GLN A 383 -38.23 52.02 41.43
CA GLN A 383 -39.12 53.13 41.07
C GLN A 383 -40.41 53.16 41.91
N PHE A 384 -40.91 52.01 42.37
CA PHE A 384 -42.16 51.89 43.11
C PHE A 384 -42.04 51.00 44.36
N PRO A 385 -41.23 51.40 45.37
CA PRO A 385 -40.97 50.56 46.54
C PRO A 385 -42.24 50.21 47.34
N VAL A 386 -43.15 51.19 47.51
CA VAL A 386 -44.39 51.04 48.28
C VAL A 386 -45.38 50.06 47.64
N PHE A 387 -45.39 49.94 46.31
CA PHE A 387 -46.26 49.00 45.59
C PHE A 387 -45.80 47.55 45.81
N PHE A 388 -44.48 47.32 45.76
CA PHE A 388 -43.91 45.99 45.97
C PHE A 388 -43.99 45.55 47.44
N GLU A 389 -43.82 46.44 48.41
CA GLU A 389 -44.05 46.13 49.83
C GLU A 389 -45.48 45.67 50.10
N LYS A 390 -46.50 46.38 49.57
CA LYS A 390 -47.91 45.96 49.69
C LYS A 390 -48.19 44.61 49.02
N SER A 391 -47.60 44.36 47.87
CA SER A 391 -47.82 43.11 47.13
C SER A 391 -47.13 41.91 47.79
N ALA A 392 -45.95 42.09 48.38
CA ALA A 392 -45.25 41.04 49.13
C ALA A 392 -45.99 40.69 50.43
N VAL A 393 -46.53 41.69 51.13
CA VAL A 393 -47.37 41.48 52.32
C VAL A 393 -48.66 40.72 51.97
N ASN A 394 -49.31 41.04 50.84
CA ASN A 394 -50.50 40.30 50.38
C ASN A 394 -50.20 38.85 49.96
N LEU A 395 -49.04 38.59 49.33
CA LEU A 395 -48.62 37.23 48.96
C LEU A 395 -48.29 36.39 50.20
N PHE A 396 -47.64 36.99 51.21
CA PHE A 396 -47.37 36.35 52.49
C PHE A 396 -48.66 36.04 53.25
N TYR A 397 -49.62 36.98 53.28
CA TYR A 397 -50.96 36.75 53.85
C TYR A 397 -51.71 35.62 53.15
N PHE A 398 -51.63 35.55 51.82
CA PHE A 398 -52.27 34.50 51.03
C PHE A 398 -51.67 33.11 51.30
N LEU A 399 -50.33 33.01 51.40
CA LEU A 399 -49.63 31.76 51.71
C LEU A 399 -49.85 31.30 53.16
N CYS A 400 -49.92 32.21 54.14
CA CYS A 400 -50.26 31.86 55.51
C CYS A 400 -51.70 31.39 55.68
N HIS A 401 -52.64 31.86 54.84
CA HIS A 401 -54.05 31.47 54.93
C HIS A 401 -54.40 30.18 54.14
N THR A 402 -53.48 29.68 53.30
CA THR A 402 -53.64 28.40 52.56
C THR A 402 -52.94 27.21 53.20
N ILE A 403 -52.14 27.42 54.25
CA ILE A 403 -51.39 26.37 54.98
C ILE A 403 -51.94 26.12 56.40
N SER A 404 -52.93 26.91 56.85
CA SER A 404 -53.81 26.57 57.99
C SER A 404 -55.15 26.07 57.49
#